data_AF-D2H1W5-F1
#
_entry.id   AF-D2H1W5-F1
#
_cell.length_a   1.000
_cell.length_b   1.000
_cell.length_c   1.000
_cell.angle_alpha   90.00
_cell.angle_beta   90.00
_cell.angle_gamma   90.00
#
_symmetry.space_group_name_H-M   'P 1'
#
loop_
_entity.id
_entity.type
_entity.pdbx_description
1 polymer ?
#
loop_
_entity_poly.entity_id
_entity_poly.type
_entity_poly.pdbx_seq_one_letter_code
_entity_poly.pdbx_strand_id
1 'polypeptide(L)'
;ETGTWNGRKLLVVDTPSIFEAEAQTQGTCTDIGDCYLLSAPGPHVLLLVTQLGRFTAQDTVAVRRVKEVFGAGAMKHVVVLFTHKEDLNGESLDDYITLTDNQSLQSLMQECGRRYCGFNNRATGEEQREQLAQLMAVVGRLERENEGSFHSNDLFFEAQRLQQGGGRAHGEEHRRYLAKVRAQLENQRRDLRDTRSNWACGALLKVRRWMLSHIGITAVLIICILIFLATLINLCITH
;
A
#
# COMPACT_ATOMS: atom_id res chain seq x y z
N GLU A 1 19.43 -2.91 12.67
CA GLU A 1 19.90 -2.13 13.83
C GLU A 1 19.00 -2.32 15.05
N THR A 2 19.51 -2.17 16.26
CA THR A 2 18.72 -2.27 17.50
C THR A 2 18.83 -1.00 18.32
N GLY A 3 17.74 -0.57 18.94
CA GLY A 3 17.68 0.63 19.77
C GLY A 3 16.62 0.53 20.86
N THR A 4 16.48 1.60 21.65
CA THR A 4 15.46 1.68 22.71
C THR A 4 14.74 3.02 22.70
N TRP A 5 13.43 3.00 22.88
CA TRP A 5 12.60 4.20 23.02
C TRP A 5 11.62 4.04 24.19
N ASN A 6 11.70 4.90 25.20
CA ASN A 6 10.87 4.85 26.41
C ASN A 6 10.80 3.43 27.04
N GLY A 7 11.94 2.76 27.13
CA GLY A 7 12.07 1.40 27.67
C GLY A 7 11.64 0.27 26.72
N ARG A 8 11.07 0.59 25.55
CA ARG A 8 10.74 -0.40 24.49
C ARG A 8 11.99 -0.69 23.66
N LYS A 9 12.26 -1.97 23.38
CA LYS A 9 13.32 -2.38 22.44
C LYS A 9 12.80 -2.30 21.01
N LEU A 10 13.59 -1.72 20.13
CA LEU A 10 13.30 -1.58 18.71
C LEU A 10 14.34 -2.39 17.92
N LEU A 11 13.87 -3.18 16.96
CA LEU A 11 14.67 -3.84 15.95
C LEU A 11 14.22 -3.31 14.60
N VAL A 12 15.16 -2.68 13.88
CA VAL A 12 14.93 -2.18 12.52
C VAL A 12 15.70 -3.10 11.57
N VAL A 13 14.98 -3.74 10.66
CA VAL A 13 15.55 -4.54 9.57
C VAL A 13 15.47 -3.67 8.33
N ASP A 14 16.63 -3.22 7.86
CA ASP A 14 16.70 -2.57 6.56
C ASP A 14 16.61 -3.63 5.47
N THR A 15 15.80 -3.37 4.45
CA THR A 15 15.57 -4.32 3.38
C THR A 15 16.42 -3.92 2.17
N PRO A 16 17.12 -4.88 1.52
CA PRO A 16 17.74 -4.60 0.23
C PRO A 16 16.69 -4.12 -0.79
N SER A 17 17.12 -3.76 -2.00
CA SER A 17 16.29 -3.32 -3.13
C SER A 17 15.26 -4.37 -3.66
N ILE A 18 14.79 -5.30 -2.83
CA ILE A 18 13.78 -6.34 -3.12
C ILE A 18 12.41 -5.76 -3.53
N PHE A 19 12.18 -4.49 -3.19
CA PHE A 19 10.98 -3.71 -3.52
C PHE A 19 11.15 -2.79 -4.73
N GLU A 20 12.36 -2.69 -5.28
CA GLU A 20 12.63 -1.96 -6.51
C GLU A 20 12.26 -2.78 -7.76
N ALA A 21 12.01 -2.08 -8.86
CA ALA A 21 11.38 -2.61 -10.06
C ALA A 21 12.38 -3.37 -10.96
N GLU A 22 12.85 -4.55 -10.54
CA GLU A 22 13.56 -5.47 -11.43
C GLU A 22 12.90 -6.86 -11.44
N ALA A 23 13.15 -7.61 -12.52
CA ALA A 23 12.65 -8.97 -12.69
C ALA A 23 13.06 -9.84 -11.49
N GLN A 24 12.14 -10.67 -11.00
CA GLN A 24 12.45 -11.61 -9.91
C GLN A 24 13.56 -12.56 -10.37
N THR A 25 14.77 -12.34 -9.85
CA THR A 25 15.89 -13.26 -10.05
C THR A 25 15.93 -14.27 -8.91
N GLN A 26 16.80 -15.27 -9.04
CA GLN A 26 17.10 -16.17 -7.93
C GLN A 26 17.64 -15.39 -6.72
N GLY A 27 18.46 -14.36 -6.93
CA GLY A 27 18.96 -13.48 -5.87
C GLY A 27 17.83 -12.79 -5.11
N THR A 28 16.85 -12.24 -5.83
CA THR A 28 15.69 -11.57 -5.20
C THR A 28 14.89 -12.49 -4.28
N CYS A 29 14.76 -13.78 -4.61
CA CYS A 29 14.06 -14.74 -3.74
C CYS A 29 14.86 -15.04 -2.46
N THR A 30 16.19 -15.07 -2.55
CA THR A 30 17.07 -15.23 -1.40
C THR A 30 16.95 -14.02 -0.47
N ASP A 31 17.08 -12.81 -1.00
CA ASP A 31 16.99 -11.58 -0.20
C ASP A 31 15.62 -11.44 0.49
N ILE A 32 14.53 -11.83 -0.18
CA ILE A 32 13.20 -11.90 0.42
C ILE A 32 13.17 -12.96 1.54
N GLY A 33 13.71 -14.15 1.28
CA GLY A 33 13.80 -15.21 2.28
C GLY A 33 14.57 -14.78 3.53
N ASP A 34 15.67 -14.06 3.35
CA ASP A 34 16.49 -13.51 4.45
C ASP A 34 15.75 -12.41 5.20
N CYS A 35 15.01 -11.55 4.51
CA CYS A 35 14.13 -10.56 5.15
C CYS A 35 13.10 -11.22 6.07
N TYR A 36 12.49 -12.33 5.65
CA TYR A 36 11.57 -13.12 6.47
C TYR A 36 12.27 -13.77 7.67
N LEU A 37 13.49 -14.30 7.50
CA LEU A 37 14.29 -14.85 8.59
C LEU A 37 14.64 -13.78 9.63
N LEU A 38 15.14 -12.63 9.19
CA LEU A 38 15.52 -11.53 10.08
C LEU A 38 14.34 -10.90 10.82
N SER A 39 13.13 -11.01 10.25
CA SER A 39 11.93 -10.38 10.79
C SER A 39 10.97 -11.37 11.48
N ALA A 40 11.31 -12.65 11.58
CA ALA A 40 10.49 -13.66 12.26
C ALA A 40 10.32 -13.33 13.76
N PRO A 41 9.13 -13.52 14.37
CA PRO A 41 7.92 -14.18 13.83
C PRO A 41 7.04 -13.29 12.94
N GLY A 42 7.44 -12.05 12.71
CA GLY A 42 6.75 -11.08 11.87
C GLY A 42 7.00 -9.63 12.30
N PRO A 43 6.91 -8.65 11.38
CA PRO A 43 7.08 -7.25 11.71
C PRO A 43 5.83 -6.68 12.40
N HIS A 44 6.03 -5.89 13.46
CA HIS A 44 4.95 -5.11 14.07
C HIS A 44 4.52 -3.94 13.16
N VAL A 45 5.50 -3.37 12.45
CA VAL A 45 5.34 -2.22 11.58
C VAL A 45 6.18 -2.44 10.31
N LEU A 46 5.60 -2.12 9.17
CA LEU A 46 6.28 -1.99 7.88
C LEU A 46 6.36 -0.50 7.56
N LEU A 47 7.57 0.05 7.50
CA LEU A 47 7.78 1.46 7.13
C LEU A 47 7.94 1.58 5.62
N LEU A 48 6.97 2.20 4.95
CA LEU A 48 7.07 2.52 3.54
C LEU A 48 7.58 3.95 3.39
N VAL A 49 8.82 4.10 2.95
CA VAL A 49 9.50 5.39 2.83
C VAL A 49 9.28 5.98 1.44
N THR A 50 8.85 7.23 1.36
CA THR A 50 8.71 7.97 0.09
C THR A 50 9.09 9.43 0.30
N GLN A 51 9.51 10.13 -0.76
CA GLN A 51 9.87 11.53 -0.67
C GLN A 51 8.63 12.42 -0.77
N LEU A 52 8.52 13.42 0.09
CA LEU A 52 7.44 14.41 0.03
C LEU A 52 7.38 15.07 -1.36
N GLY A 53 6.17 15.25 -1.89
CA GLY A 53 5.96 15.85 -3.21
C GLY A 53 6.30 14.95 -4.40
N ARG A 54 6.88 13.76 -4.16
CA ARG A 54 7.43 12.90 -5.22
C ARG A 54 6.96 11.45 -5.11
N PHE A 55 5.65 11.25 -5.08
CA PHE A 55 5.07 9.90 -5.18
C PHE A 55 4.90 9.49 -6.65
N THR A 56 5.74 8.57 -7.12
CA THR A 56 5.89 8.21 -8.53
C THR A 56 5.33 6.82 -8.87
N ALA A 57 5.43 6.44 -10.15
CA ALA A 57 5.14 5.08 -10.59
C ALA A 57 6.06 4.04 -9.91
N GLN A 58 7.30 4.41 -9.56
CA GLN A 58 8.22 3.51 -8.84
C GLN A 58 7.71 3.23 -7.43
N ASP A 59 7.24 4.26 -6.70
CA ASP A 59 6.62 4.08 -5.38
C ASP A 59 5.38 3.20 -5.46
N THR A 60 4.57 3.38 -6.51
CA THR A 60 3.40 2.54 -6.77
C THR A 60 3.80 1.07 -7.02
N VAL A 61 4.92 0.83 -7.70
CA VAL A 61 5.48 -0.52 -7.85
C VAL A 61 5.97 -1.06 -6.51
N ALA A 62 6.66 -0.27 -5.70
CA ALA A 62 7.12 -0.68 -4.38
C ALA A 62 5.95 -1.08 -3.47
N VAL A 63 4.86 -0.30 -3.44
CA VAL A 63 3.61 -0.66 -2.74
C VAL A 63 3.06 -2.00 -3.22
N ARG A 64 3.02 -2.23 -4.54
CA ARG A 64 2.60 -3.53 -5.09
C ARG A 64 3.51 -4.66 -4.64
N ARG A 65 4.83 -4.42 -4.61
CA ARG A 65 5.84 -5.41 -4.19
C ARG A 65 5.70 -5.76 -2.71
N VAL A 66 5.40 -4.81 -1.82
CA VAL A 66 5.07 -5.10 -0.42
C VAL A 66 3.92 -6.10 -0.33
N LYS A 67 2.86 -5.93 -1.12
CA LYS A 67 1.73 -6.86 -1.16
C LYS A 67 2.06 -8.20 -1.80
N GLU A 68 2.94 -8.23 -2.81
CA GLU A 68 3.43 -9.48 -3.42
C GLU A 68 4.30 -10.28 -2.44
N VAL A 69 5.07 -9.60 -1.58
CA VAL A 69 6.01 -10.22 -0.64
C VAL A 69 5.30 -10.66 0.63
N PHE A 70 4.58 -9.76 1.30
CA PHE A 70 4.01 -10.00 2.62
C PHE A 70 2.52 -10.32 2.62
N GLY A 71 1.85 -10.12 1.49
CA GLY A 71 0.40 -10.25 1.33
C GLY A 71 -0.33 -8.93 1.45
N ALA A 72 -1.49 -8.84 0.81
CA ALA A 72 -2.34 -7.64 0.87
C ALA A 72 -2.75 -7.27 2.31
N GLY A 73 -2.86 -8.26 3.21
CA GLY A 73 -3.14 -8.03 4.63
C GLY A 73 -2.05 -7.24 5.36
N ALA A 74 -0.81 -7.23 4.86
CA ALA A 74 0.32 -6.52 5.45
C ALA A 74 0.10 -5.00 5.51
N MET A 75 -0.76 -4.45 4.65
CA MET A 75 -1.08 -3.02 4.62
C MET A 75 -1.69 -2.50 5.94
N LYS A 76 -2.26 -3.39 6.77
CA LYS A 76 -2.74 -3.07 8.13
C LYS A 76 -1.60 -2.71 9.09
N HIS A 77 -0.38 -3.17 8.78
CA HIS A 77 0.84 -2.91 9.54
C HIS A 77 1.74 -1.86 8.87
N VAL A 78 1.31 -1.26 7.77
CA VAL A 78 2.11 -0.24 7.07
C VAL A 78 1.89 1.16 7.69
N VAL A 79 3.00 1.87 7.88
CA VAL A 79 3.05 3.32 8.13
C VAL A 79 3.85 3.96 7.00
N VAL A 80 3.30 5.01 6.37
CA VAL A 80 3.99 5.72 5.29
C VAL A 80 4.84 6.86 5.88
N LEU A 81 6.13 6.84 5.61
CA LEU A 81 7.08 7.83 6.11
C LEU A 81 7.53 8.73 4.96
N PHE A 82 7.11 10.00 5.02
CA PHE A 82 7.52 11.03 4.07
C PHE A 82 8.86 11.62 4.50
N THR A 83 9.90 11.47 3.69
CA THR A 83 11.17 12.18 3.87
C THR A 83 11.08 13.59 3.28
N HIS A 84 12.08 14.42 3.55
CA HIS A 84 12.11 15.82 3.11
C HIS A 84 10.95 16.65 3.70
N LYS A 85 10.67 16.46 5.00
CA LYS A 85 9.62 17.21 5.70
C LYS A 85 9.82 18.73 5.64
N GLU A 86 11.06 19.18 5.55
CA GLU A 86 11.43 20.60 5.41
C GLU A 86 10.78 21.27 4.17
N ASP A 87 10.45 20.48 3.14
CA ASP A 87 9.82 20.98 1.91
C ASP A 87 8.33 21.36 2.09
N LEU A 88 7.72 21.08 3.26
CA LEU A 88 6.35 21.51 3.58
C LEU A 88 6.20 23.04 3.71
N ASN A 89 7.31 23.79 3.89
CA ASN A 89 7.29 25.27 3.96
C ASN A 89 6.25 25.88 4.91
N GLY A 90 5.93 25.20 6.02
CA GLY A 90 4.94 25.64 7.02
C GLY A 90 3.53 25.07 6.85
N GLU A 91 3.26 24.34 5.76
CA GLU A 91 2.02 23.55 5.61
C GLU A 91 2.04 22.32 6.51
N SER A 92 0.87 21.86 6.94
CA SER A 92 0.78 20.60 7.66
C SER A 92 0.86 19.41 6.69
N LEU A 93 1.41 18.29 7.16
CA LEU A 93 1.42 17.06 6.37
C LEU A 93 -0.02 16.57 6.06
N ASP A 94 -0.97 16.84 6.97
CA ASP A 94 -2.38 16.50 6.75
C ASP A 94 -3.00 17.30 5.60
N ASP A 95 -2.65 18.58 5.47
CA ASP A 95 -3.11 19.42 4.36
C ASP A 95 -2.52 18.93 3.04
N TYR A 96 -1.21 18.64 2.99
CA TYR A 96 -0.56 18.05 1.81
C TYR A 96 -1.28 16.78 1.34
N ILE A 97 -1.58 15.86 2.26
CA ILE A 97 -2.25 14.59 1.94
C ILE A 97 -3.71 14.80 1.51
N THR A 98 -4.39 15.78 2.08
CA THR A 98 -5.81 16.04 1.76
C THR A 98 -5.96 16.77 0.44
N LEU A 99 -5.01 17.64 0.09
CA LEU A 99 -5.06 18.51 -1.09
C LEU A 99 -4.34 17.95 -2.32
N THR A 100 -3.55 16.88 -2.17
CA THR A 100 -2.85 16.26 -3.32
C THR A 100 -3.85 15.75 -4.37
N ASP A 101 -3.53 15.99 -5.65
CA ASP A 101 -4.25 15.44 -6.81
C ASP A 101 -3.76 14.03 -7.21
N ASN A 102 -2.72 13.53 -6.53
CA ASN A 102 -2.16 12.21 -6.80
C ASN A 102 -3.06 11.09 -6.27
N GLN A 103 -3.91 10.56 -7.16
CA GLN A 103 -4.86 9.49 -6.82
C GLN A 103 -4.19 8.22 -6.28
N SER A 104 -2.96 7.91 -6.72
CA SER A 104 -2.24 6.73 -6.25
C SER A 104 -1.79 6.91 -4.80
N LEU A 105 -1.31 8.10 -4.46
CA LEU A 105 -0.97 8.48 -3.09
C LEU A 105 -2.21 8.49 -2.19
N GLN A 106 -3.31 9.10 -2.64
CA GLN A 106 -4.58 9.09 -1.88
C GLN A 106 -5.07 7.67 -1.60
N SER A 107 -5.03 6.79 -2.61
CA SER A 107 -5.41 5.39 -2.47
C SER A 107 -4.54 4.66 -1.43
N LEU A 108 -3.22 4.87 -1.47
CA LEU A 108 -2.28 4.33 -0.49
C LEU A 108 -2.60 4.83 0.93
N MET A 109 -2.88 6.12 1.11
CA MET A 109 -3.24 6.67 2.42
C MET A 109 -4.50 6.04 2.99
N GLN A 110 -5.51 5.77 2.15
CA GLN A 110 -6.73 5.09 2.58
C GLN A 110 -6.48 3.64 2.96
N GLU A 111 -5.71 2.91 2.13
CA GLU A 111 -5.37 1.52 2.39
C GLU A 111 -4.54 1.34 3.67
N CYS A 112 -3.65 2.30 3.95
CA CYS A 112 -2.86 2.37 5.18
C CYS A 112 -3.62 3.02 6.37
N GLY A 113 -4.95 3.18 6.31
CA GLY A 113 -5.74 3.73 7.43
C GLY A 113 -5.28 5.12 7.90
N ARG A 114 -4.78 5.94 6.96
CA ARG A 114 -4.20 7.26 7.20
C ARG A 114 -3.06 7.27 8.23
N ARG A 115 -2.25 6.21 8.26
CA ARG A 115 -1.05 6.12 9.09
C ARG A 115 0.14 6.65 8.30
N TYR A 116 0.54 7.89 8.58
CA TYR A 116 1.72 8.52 8.00
C TYR A 116 2.46 9.42 8.98
N CYS A 117 3.74 9.67 8.70
CA CYS A 117 4.61 10.61 9.42
C CYS A 117 5.55 11.33 8.45
N GLY A 118 5.99 12.53 8.81
CA GLY A 118 6.97 13.29 8.05
C GLY A 118 8.30 13.37 8.82
N PHE A 119 9.41 13.14 8.12
CA PHE A 119 10.76 13.14 8.66
C PHE A 119 11.67 14.10 7.89
N ASN A 120 12.40 14.92 8.64
CA ASN A 120 13.59 15.60 8.16
C ASN A 120 14.79 14.77 8.63
N ASN A 121 15.42 14.04 7.71
CA ASN A 121 16.54 13.15 8.03
C ASN A 121 17.82 13.91 8.43
N ARG A 122 17.84 15.25 8.24
CA ARG A 122 18.92 16.15 8.66
C ARG A 122 18.65 16.79 10.03
N ALA A 123 17.45 16.60 10.59
CA ALA A 123 17.09 17.14 11.89
C ALA A 123 17.99 16.57 12.99
N THR A 124 18.33 17.44 13.95
CA THR A 124 19.11 17.07 15.14
C THR A 124 18.45 17.63 16.39
N GLY A 125 18.85 17.15 17.58
CA GLY A 125 18.36 17.68 18.85
C GLY A 125 16.86 17.49 19.04
N GLU A 126 16.14 18.59 19.33
CA GLU A 126 14.73 18.55 19.67
C GLU A 126 13.84 18.12 18.51
N GLU A 127 14.06 18.65 17.30
CA GLU A 127 13.28 18.29 16.11
C GLU A 127 13.39 16.78 15.81
N GLN A 128 14.60 16.21 15.95
CA GLN A 128 14.81 14.77 15.76
C GLN A 128 14.03 13.94 16.80
N ARG A 129 14.00 14.39 18.05
CA ARG A 129 13.26 13.73 19.14
C ARG A 129 11.75 13.82 18.92
N GLU A 130 11.27 14.97 18.44
CA GLU A 130 9.84 15.19 18.17
C GLU A 130 9.33 14.35 16.99
N GLN A 131 10.07 14.27 15.87
CA GLN A 131 9.65 13.43 14.74
C GLN A 131 9.63 11.94 15.12
N LEU A 132 10.58 11.49 15.95
CA LEU A 132 10.58 10.13 16.48
C LEU A 132 9.40 9.88 17.43
N ALA A 133 9.08 10.84 18.30
CA ALA A 133 7.91 10.76 19.16
C ALA A 133 6.59 10.68 18.35
N GLN A 134 6.48 11.44 17.26
CA GLN A 134 5.34 11.39 16.34
C GLN A 134 5.22 10.01 15.67
N LEU A 135 6.33 9.45 15.16
CA LEU A 135 6.35 8.09 14.61
C LEU A 135 5.88 7.07 15.63
N MET A 136 6.42 7.13 16.85
CA MET A 136 6.07 6.20 17.91
C MET A 136 4.61 6.33 18.37
N ALA A 137 4.01 7.53 18.26
CA ALA A 137 2.58 7.72 18.51
C ALA A 137 1.71 7.05 17.42
N VAL A 138 2.13 7.12 16.15
CA VAL A 138 1.46 6.42 15.04
C VAL A 138 1.62 4.90 15.18
N VAL A 139 2.80 4.42 15.56
CA VAL A 139 3.03 3.00 15.88
C VAL A 139 2.15 2.54 17.04
N GLY A 140 2.06 3.30 18.13
CA GLY A 140 1.19 2.96 19.26
C GLY A 140 -0.31 2.99 18.93
N ARG A 141 -0.73 3.76 17.91
CA ARG A 141 -2.09 3.65 17.35
C ARG A 141 -2.26 2.36 16.54
N LEU A 142 -1.33 2.07 15.64
CA LEU A 142 -1.33 0.85 14.82
C LEU A 142 -1.37 -0.41 15.69
N GLU A 143 -0.57 -0.46 16.76
CA GLU A 143 -0.57 -1.55 17.73
C GLU A 143 -1.96 -1.74 18.36
N ARG A 144 -2.63 -0.66 18.75
CA ARG A 144 -4.00 -0.73 19.30
C ARG A 144 -5.02 -1.20 18.27
N GLU A 145 -4.93 -0.69 17.03
CA GLU A 145 -5.79 -1.09 15.91
C GLU A 145 -5.63 -2.58 15.57
N ASN A 146 -4.45 -3.16 15.80
CA ASN A 146 -4.13 -4.57 15.55
C ASN A 146 -4.05 -5.41 16.85
N GLU A 147 -4.56 -4.92 17.98
CA GLU A 147 -4.59 -5.63 19.27
C GLU A 147 -3.20 -6.14 19.75
N GLY A 148 -2.14 -5.41 19.41
CA GLY A 148 -0.75 -5.74 19.71
C GLY A 148 -0.17 -6.86 18.85
N SER A 149 -0.90 -7.36 17.86
CA SER A 149 -0.41 -8.39 16.95
C SER A 149 0.62 -7.84 15.96
N PHE A 150 1.56 -8.69 15.57
CA PHE A 150 2.48 -8.45 14.45
C PHE A 150 1.93 -9.07 13.17
N HIS A 151 2.36 -8.58 12.01
CA HIS A 151 2.01 -9.19 10.73
C HIS A 151 2.64 -10.56 10.62
N SER A 152 1.87 -11.60 10.30
CA SER A 152 2.38 -12.97 10.14
C SER A 152 1.74 -13.68 8.94
N ASN A 153 2.45 -14.68 8.42
CA ASN A 153 2.00 -15.57 7.34
C ASN A 153 2.84 -16.86 7.34
N ASP A 154 2.52 -17.80 6.44
CA ASP A 154 3.18 -19.11 6.33
C ASP A 154 4.70 -19.03 6.23
N LEU A 155 5.25 -18.04 5.51
CA LEU A 155 6.71 -17.88 5.41
C LEU A 155 7.36 -17.45 6.71
N PHE A 156 6.70 -16.64 7.55
CA PHE A 156 7.22 -16.31 8.88
C PHE A 156 7.24 -17.54 9.80
N PHE A 157 6.23 -18.40 9.73
CA PHE A 157 6.22 -19.67 10.47
C PHE A 157 7.36 -20.60 10.01
N GLU A 158 7.58 -20.71 8.70
CA GLU A 158 8.68 -21.50 8.15
C GLU A 158 10.05 -20.93 8.52
N ALA A 159 10.20 -19.60 8.47
CA ALA A 159 11.41 -18.90 8.89
C ALA A 159 11.73 -19.16 10.37
N GLN A 160 10.72 -19.08 11.26
CA GLN A 160 10.90 -19.36 12.68
C GLN A 160 11.31 -20.83 12.93
N ARG A 161 10.72 -21.78 12.19
CA ARG A 161 11.09 -23.20 12.27
C ARG A 161 12.54 -23.43 11.84
N LEU A 162 12.99 -22.78 10.77
CA LEU A 162 14.38 -22.85 10.30
C LEU A 162 15.36 -22.31 11.34
N GLN A 163 15.02 -21.22 12.04
CA GLN A 163 15.87 -20.66 13.09
C GLN A 163 16.00 -21.59 14.31
N GLN A 164 14.97 -22.39 14.60
CA GLN A 164 14.95 -23.35 15.71
C GLN A 164 15.59 -24.71 15.34
N GLY A 165 15.67 -25.03 14.05
CA GLY A 165 16.28 -26.26 13.53
C GLY A 165 17.81 -26.24 13.63
N GLY A 166 18.35 -26.89 14.66
CA GLY A 166 19.79 -26.97 14.90
C GLY A 166 20.58 -27.70 13.78
N GLY A 167 21.21 -26.94 12.89
CA GLY A 167 22.54 -27.17 12.30
C GLY A 167 22.84 -28.44 11.47
N ARG A 168 21.94 -29.42 11.30
CA ARG A 168 22.26 -30.69 10.62
C ARG A 168 21.31 -31.06 9.48
N ALA A 169 20.99 -30.09 8.61
CA ALA A 169 20.48 -30.29 7.22
C ALA A 169 20.41 -28.95 6.45
N HIS A 170 21.26 -27.98 6.79
CA HIS A 170 21.02 -26.55 6.53
C HIS A 170 20.81 -26.21 5.04
N GLY A 171 21.49 -26.89 4.11
CA GLY A 171 21.37 -26.62 2.68
C GLY A 171 20.04 -27.08 2.06
N GLU A 172 19.55 -28.28 2.40
CA GLU A 172 18.31 -28.81 1.81
C GLU A 172 17.07 -28.13 2.38
N GLU A 173 17.06 -27.87 3.69
CA GLU A 173 15.96 -27.16 4.36
C GLU A 173 15.86 -25.71 3.88
N HIS A 174 17.00 -25.01 3.79
CA HIS A 174 17.03 -23.65 3.25
C HIS A 174 16.61 -23.62 1.78
N ARG A 175 17.05 -24.59 0.96
CA ARG A 175 16.61 -24.69 -0.45
C ARG A 175 15.10 -24.94 -0.56
N ARG A 176 14.52 -25.78 0.30
CA ARG A 176 13.08 -26.02 0.37
C ARG A 176 12.32 -24.76 0.79
N TYR A 177 12.86 -24.01 1.73
CA TYR A 177 12.30 -22.73 2.16
C TYR A 177 12.32 -21.69 1.03
N LEU A 178 13.43 -21.52 0.32
CA LEU A 178 13.49 -20.60 -0.83
C LEU A 178 12.51 -21.00 -1.95
N ALA A 179 12.25 -22.30 -2.13
CA ALA A 179 11.21 -22.78 -3.05
C ALA A 179 9.80 -22.37 -2.59
N LYS A 180 9.52 -22.42 -1.28
CA LYS A 180 8.26 -21.91 -0.70
C LYS A 180 8.13 -20.39 -0.87
N VAL A 181 9.21 -19.63 -0.63
CA VAL A 181 9.24 -18.18 -0.85
C VAL A 181 8.84 -17.86 -2.29
N ARG A 182 9.46 -18.51 -3.27
CA ARG A 182 9.14 -18.32 -4.69
C ARG A 182 7.67 -18.65 -4.99
N ALA A 183 7.18 -19.80 -4.54
CA ALA A 183 5.81 -20.22 -4.78
C ALA A 183 4.79 -19.24 -4.17
N GLN A 184 5.05 -18.74 -2.96
CA GLN A 184 4.17 -17.75 -2.33
C GLN A 184 4.15 -16.43 -3.11
N LEU A 185 5.31 -15.93 -3.56
CA LEU A 185 5.39 -14.71 -4.37
C LEU A 185 4.59 -14.84 -5.68
N GLU A 186 4.68 -15.99 -6.34
CA GLU A 186 3.92 -16.28 -7.56
C GLU A 186 2.41 -16.30 -7.31
N ASN A 187 1.99 -16.94 -6.22
CA ASN A 187 0.59 -17.00 -5.82
C ASN A 187 0.04 -15.61 -5.48
N GLN A 188 0.74 -14.83 -4.64
CA GLN A 188 0.27 -13.48 -4.29
C GLN A 188 0.26 -12.53 -5.49
N ARG A 189 1.21 -12.68 -6.42
CA ARG A 189 1.17 -11.93 -7.67
C ARG A 189 -0.03 -12.32 -8.54
N ARG A 190 -0.41 -13.60 -8.58
CA ARG A 190 -1.62 -14.06 -9.27
C ARG A 190 -2.86 -13.46 -8.61
N ASP A 191 -2.98 -13.56 -7.29
CA ASP A 191 -4.12 -13.03 -6.54
C ASP A 191 -4.30 -11.51 -6.73
N LEU A 192 -3.20 -10.75 -6.76
CA LEU A 192 -3.24 -9.31 -7.03
C LEU A 192 -3.66 -8.99 -8.48
N ARG A 193 -3.20 -9.77 -9.47
CA ARG A 193 -3.64 -9.61 -10.86
C ARG A 193 -5.13 -9.94 -11.01
N ASP A 194 -5.59 -10.99 -10.36
CA ASP A 194 -6.98 -11.45 -10.44
C ASP A 194 -7.90 -10.46 -9.75
N THR A 195 -7.51 -9.97 -8.56
CA THR A 195 -8.24 -8.90 -7.85
C THR A 195 -8.35 -7.62 -8.69
N ARG A 196 -7.25 -7.21 -9.35
CA ARG A 196 -7.26 -6.05 -10.25
C ARG A 196 -8.18 -6.27 -11.45
N SER A 197 -8.16 -7.46 -12.05
CA SER A 197 -8.99 -7.81 -13.21
C SER A 197 -10.47 -7.86 -12.83
N ASN A 198 -10.79 -8.44 -11.67
CA ASN A 198 -12.14 -8.49 -11.12
C ASN A 198 -12.66 -7.09 -10.79
N TRP A 199 -11.84 -6.22 -10.20
CA TRP A 199 -12.20 -4.83 -9.94
C TRP A 199 -12.45 -4.06 -11.25
N ALA A 200 -11.59 -4.21 -12.26
CA ALA A 200 -11.75 -3.57 -13.56
C ALA A 200 -13.05 -4.03 -14.26
N CYS A 201 -13.34 -5.33 -14.22
CA CYS A 201 -14.60 -5.88 -14.73
C CYS A 201 -15.81 -5.29 -13.99
N GLY A 202 -15.75 -5.20 -12.66
CA GLY A 202 -16.80 -4.60 -11.84
C GLY A 202 -17.03 -3.12 -12.16
N ALA A 203 -15.96 -2.34 -12.34
CA ALA A 203 -16.05 -0.94 -12.75
C ALA A 203 -16.67 -0.78 -14.14
N LEU A 204 -16.24 -1.59 -15.12
CA LEU A 204 -16.81 -1.61 -16.47
C LEU A 204 -18.31 -1.94 -16.46
N LEU A 205 -18.74 -2.91 -15.63
CA LEU A 205 -20.14 -3.26 -15.48
C LEU A 205 -20.97 -2.13 -14.85
N LYS A 206 -20.41 -1.38 -13.89
CA LYS A 206 -21.05 -0.19 -13.30
C LYS A 206 -21.23 0.92 -14.34
N VAL A 207 -20.19 1.22 -15.13
CA VAL A 207 -20.26 2.21 -16.21
C VAL A 207 -21.29 1.78 -17.26
N ARG A 208 -21.26 0.51 -17.69
CA ARG A 208 -22.24 -0.02 -18.65
C ARG A 208 -23.68 0.13 -18.14
N ARG A 209 -23.92 -0.17 -16.86
CA ARG A 209 -25.24 -0.03 -16.23
C ARG A 209 -25.71 1.44 -16.17
N TRP A 210 -24.81 2.35 -15.83
CA TRP A 210 -25.09 3.79 -15.81
C TRP A 210 -25.43 4.32 -17.21
N MET A 211 -24.65 3.96 -18.23
CA MET A 211 -24.90 4.32 -19.62
C MET A 211 -26.25 3.79 -20.12
N LEU A 212 -26.58 2.53 -19.84
CA LEU A 212 -27.88 1.94 -20.18
C LEU A 212 -29.04 2.63 -19.48
N SER A 213 -28.85 3.11 -18.25
CA SER A 213 -29.87 3.87 -17.51
C SER A 213 -30.13 5.26 -18.09
N HIS A 214 -29.12 5.90 -18.67
CA HIS A 214 -29.24 7.26 -19.22
C HIS A 214 -29.70 7.30 -20.68
N ILE A 215 -29.60 6.20 -21.44
CA ILE A 215 -30.16 6.09 -22.79
C ILE A 215 -31.69 6.32 -22.78
N GLY A 216 -32.39 5.84 -21.76
CA GLY A 216 -33.82 6.11 -21.60
C GLY A 216 -34.12 7.60 -21.37
N ILE A 217 -33.29 8.26 -20.55
CA ILE A 217 -33.47 9.68 -20.19
C ILE A 217 -33.19 10.60 -21.38
N THR A 218 -32.14 10.32 -22.16
CA THR A 218 -31.83 11.09 -23.37
C THR A 218 -32.89 10.92 -24.46
N ALA A 219 -33.43 9.72 -24.64
CA ALA A 219 -34.52 9.47 -25.58
C ALA A 219 -35.81 10.22 -25.18
N VAL A 220 -36.17 10.23 -23.90
CA VAL A 220 -37.35 10.96 -23.40
C VAL A 220 -37.20 12.47 -23.60
N LEU A 221 -36.03 13.04 -23.29
CA LEU A 221 -35.77 14.47 -23.50
C LEU A 221 -35.90 14.88 -24.97
N ILE A 222 -35.37 14.07 -25.89
CA ILE A 222 -35.49 14.33 -27.35
C ILE A 222 -36.96 14.29 -27.78
N ILE A 223 -37.74 13.30 -27.31
CA ILE A 223 -39.16 13.21 -27.63
C ILE A 223 -39.92 14.43 -27.11
N CYS A 224 -39.66 14.87 -25.86
CA CYS A 224 -40.28 16.08 -25.30
C CYS A 224 -39.96 17.33 -26.13
N ILE A 225 -38.71 17.49 -26.57
CA ILE A 225 -38.30 18.63 -27.43
C ILE A 225 -39.03 18.58 -28.78
N LEU A 226 -39.14 17.41 -29.41
CA LEU A 226 -39.83 17.27 -30.70
C LEU A 226 -41.33 17.59 -30.59
N ILE A 227 -41.99 17.14 -29.52
CA ILE A 227 -43.40 17.47 -29.25
C ILE A 227 -43.56 18.98 -29.06
N PHE A 228 -42.69 19.60 -28.26
CA PHE A 228 -42.74 21.03 -28.02
C PHE A 228 -42.55 21.84 -29.32
N LEU A 229 -41.57 21.48 -30.16
CA LEU A 229 -41.37 22.11 -31.47
C LEU A 229 -42.58 21.93 -32.38
N ALA A 230 -43.18 20.74 -32.43
CA ALA A 230 -44.38 20.50 -33.22
C ALA A 230 -45.56 21.35 -32.76
N THR A 231 -45.74 21.52 -31.44
CA THR A 231 -46.79 22.40 -30.90
C THR A 231 -46.57 23.87 -31.23
N LEU A 232 -45.32 24.35 -31.17
CA LEU A 232 -44.97 25.72 -31.57
C LEU A 232 -45.23 25.97 -33.05
N ILE A 233 -44.83 25.04 -33.92
CA ILE A 233 -45.07 25.15 -35.36
C ILE A 233 -46.57 25.19 -35.65
N ASN A 234 -47.35 24.32 -35.02
CA ASN A 234 -48.80 24.28 -35.22
C ASN A 234 -49.46 25.60 -34.77
N LEU A 235 -49.05 26.13 -33.60
CA LEU A 235 -49.52 27.43 -33.10
C LEU A 235 -49.22 28.58 -34.07
N CYS A 236 -48.02 28.60 -34.65
CA CYS A 236 -47.62 29.61 -35.64
C CYS A 236 -48.35 29.50 -36.98
N ILE A 237 -48.91 28.33 -37.33
CA ILE A 237 -49.68 28.15 -38.58
C ILE A 237 -51.15 28.50 -38.38
N THR A 238 -51.70 28.26 -37.19
CA THR A 238 -53.10 28.52 -36.86
C THR A 238 -53.44 29.99 -36.56
N HIS A 239 -52.44 30.86 -36.47
CA HIS A 239 -52.57 32.26 -36.07
C HIS A 239 -51.92 33.20 -37.09
#